data_AF-A0A961HFM7-F1
#
_entry.id   AF-A0A961HFM7-F1
#
_cell.length_a   1.000
_cell.length_b   1.000
_cell.length_c   1.000
_cell.angle_alpha   90.00
_cell.angle_beta   90.00
_cell.angle_gamma   90.00
#
_symmetry.space_group_name_H-M   'P 1'
#
loop_
_entity.id
_entity.type
_entity.pdbx_description
1 polymer ?
#
loop_
_entity_poly.entity_id
_entity_poly.type
_entity_poly.pdbx_seq_one_letter_code
_entity_poly.pdbx_strand_id
1 'polypeptide(L)'
;MKRLTISVPDEVAAKAQRAVDAGDADSVSGYFVQLAEAEPDWVQARAAVDDMIADTDGITDADRDAVRRELGLPSDVTGVA
;
A
#
# COMPACT_ATOMS: atom_id res chain seq x y z
N MET A 1 -21.88 -17.76 -2.55
CA MET A 1 -20.80 -16.81 -2.17
C MET A 1 -20.01 -17.44 -1.02
N LYS A 2 -18.70 -17.63 -1.16
CA LYS A 2 -17.85 -18.17 -0.09
C LYS A 2 -17.33 -16.99 0.74
N ARG A 3 -17.38 -17.10 2.07
CA ARG A 3 -16.87 -16.07 2.97
C ARG A 3 -15.47 -16.48 3.42
N LEU A 4 -14.50 -15.59 3.19
CA LEU A 4 -13.14 -15.73 3.66
C LEU A 4 -12.89 -14.68 4.73
N THR A 5 -12.32 -15.08 5.85
CA THR A 5 -11.84 -14.16 6.89
C THR A 5 -10.34 -14.03 6.71
N ILE A 6 -9.87 -12.81 6.54
CA ILE A 6 -8.44 -12.49 6.47
C ILE A 6 -8.10 -11.54 7.61
N SER A 7 -6.91 -11.72 8.19
CA SER A 7 -6.33 -10.73 9.08
C SER A 7 -5.47 -9.80 8.23
N VAL A 8 -5.71 -8.51 8.35
CA VAL A 8 -4.90 -7.46 7.69
C VAL A 8 -4.39 -6.50 8.75
N PRO A 9 -3.24 -5.85 8.52
CA PRO A 9 -2.77 -4.77 9.40
C PRO A 9 -3.79 -3.62 9.48
N ASP A 10 -3.81 -2.93 10.63
CA ASP A 10 -4.77 -1.88 10.92
C ASP A 10 -4.67 -0.72 9.92
N GLU A 11 -3.46 -0.39 9.47
CA GLU A 11 -3.23 0.64 8.46
C GLU A 11 -3.83 0.29 7.09
N VAL A 12 -3.86 -1.00 6.75
CA VAL A 12 -4.46 -1.50 5.51
C VAL A 12 -5.99 -1.45 5.61
N ALA A 13 -6.54 -1.85 6.77
CA ALA A 13 -7.97 -1.71 7.03
C ALA A 13 -8.42 -0.23 7.00
N ALA A 14 -7.63 0.67 7.60
CA ALA A 14 -7.89 2.11 7.59
C ALA A 14 -7.84 2.69 6.17
N LYS A 15 -6.92 2.23 5.31
CA LYS A 15 -6.89 2.64 3.89
C LYS A 15 -8.16 2.21 3.16
N ALA A 16 -8.59 0.97 3.34
CA ALA A 16 -9.82 0.48 2.74
C ALA A 16 -11.05 1.26 3.24
N GLN A 17 -11.10 1.58 4.53
CA GLN A 17 -12.17 2.40 5.10
C GLN A 17 -12.21 3.81 4.51
N ARG A 18 -11.06 4.47 4.36
CA ARG A 18 -10.99 5.79 3.70
C ARG A 18 -11.50 5.77 2.26
N ALA A 19 -11.24 4.70 1.51
CA ALA A 19 -11.74 4.54 0.15
C ALA A 19 -13.27 4.40 0.13
N VAL A 20 -13.85 3.73 1.13
CA VAL A 20 -15.31 3.66 1.30
C VAL A 20 -15.88 5.04 1.64
N ASP A 21 -15.26 5.74 2.58
CA ASP A 21 -15.72 7.07 3.00
C ASP A 21 -15.63 8.11 1.87
N ALA A 22 -14.66 7.95 0.96
CA ALA A 22 -14.49 8.77 -0.23
C ALA A 22 -15.47 8.42 -1.37
N GLY A 23 -16.18 7.29 -1.27
CA GLY A 23 -17.08 6.79 -2.32
C GLY A 23 -16.37 6.05 -3.45
N ASP A 24 -15.08 5.74 -3.30
CA ASP A 24 -14.29 4.97 -4.26
C ASP A 24 -14.61 3.46 -4.20
N ALA A 25 -15.22 2.99 -3.10
CA ALA A 25 -15.66 1.61 -2.93
C ALA A 25 -16.96 1.51 -2.11
N ASP A 26 -17.84 0.58 -2.49
CA ASP A 26 -19.12 0.39 -1.78
C ASP A 26 -18.96 -0.24 -0.37
N SER A 27 -17.83 -0.89 -0.12
CA SER A 27 -17.51 -1.51 1.18
C SER A 27 -16.03 -1.88 1.27
N VAL A 28 -15.53 -2.14 2.48
CA VAL A 28 -14.16 -2.62 2.72
C VAL A 28 -13.88 -3.91 1.96
N SER A 29 -14.83 -4.86 1.96
CA SER A 29 -14.72 -6.08 1.15
C SER A 29 -14.71 -5.79 -0.35
N GLY A 30 -15.52 -4.83 -0.81
CA GLY A 30 -15.54 -4.42 -2.21
C GLY A 30 -14.21 -3.81 -2.65
N TYR A 31 -13.59 -3.01 -1.79
CA TYR A 31 -12.25 -2.46 -2.03
C TYR A 31 -11.21 -3.56 -2.27
N PHE A 32 -11.17 -4.61 -1.42
CA PHE A 32 -10.22 -5.71 -1.62
C PHE A 32 -10.53 -6.58 -2.84
N VAL A 33 -11.80 -6.72 -3.22
CA VAL A 33 -12.19 -7.41 -4.46
C VAL A 33 -11.70 -6.62 -5.67
N GLN A 34 -11.99 -5.32 -5.72
CA GLN A 34 -11.50 -4.45 -6.80
C GLN A 34 -9.97 -4.44 -6.87
N LEU A 35 -9.29 -4.43 -5.72
CA LEU A 35 -7.83 -4.50 -5.66
C LEU A 35 -7.27 -5.83 -6.22
N ALA A 36 -7.94 -6.94 -5.92
CA ALA A 36 -7.58 -8.25 -6.43
C ALA A 36 -7.89 -8.40 -7.94
N GLU A 37 -8.92 -7.71 -8.43
CA GLU A 37 -9.28 -7.68 -9.85
C GLU A 37 -8.37 -6.75 -10.66
N ALA A 38 -7.90 -5.65 -10.06
CA ALA A 38 -7.12 -4.61 -10.73
C ALA A 38 -5.78 -5.14 -11.28
N GLU A 39 -5.14 -6.09 -10.60
CA GLU A 39 -3.96 -6.77 -11.13
C GLU A 39 -3.72 -8.10 -10.40
N PRO A 40 -3.66 -9.25 -11.10
CA PRO A 40 -3.54 -10.55 -10.47
C PRO A 40 -2.12 -10.88 -9.96
N ASP A 41 -1.10 -10.05 -10.22
CA ASP A 41 0.29 -10.42 -9.96
C ASP A 41 1.15 -9.33 -9.29
N TRP A 42 0.63 -8.77 -8.19
CA TRP A 42 1.36 -7.84 -7.32
C TRP A 42 2.67 -8.42 -6.78
N VAL A 43 2.80 -9.75 -6.71
CA VAL A 43 4.03 -10.40 -6.27
C VAL A 43 5.13 -10.23 -7.30
N GLN A 44 4.84 -10.43 -8.59
CA GLN A 44 5.80 -10.15 -9.66
C GLN A 44 6.12 -8.67 -9.80
N ALA A 45 5.11 -7.80 -9.70
CA ALA A 45 5.33 -6.35 -9.71
C ALA A 45 6.21 -5.90 -8.54
N ARG A 46 6.01 -6.47 -7.35
CA ARG A 46 6.82 -6.21 -6.17
C ARG A 46 8.26 -6.69 -6.36
N ALA A 47 8.45 -7.90 -6.88
CA ALA A 47 9.78 -8.44 -7.16
C ALA A 47 10.55 -7.56 -8.15
N ALA A 48 9.91 -7.09 -9.22
CA ALA A 48 10.54 -6.18 -10.19
C ALA A 48 10.97 -4.84 -9.54
N VAL A 49 10.14 -4.29 -8.65
CA VAL A 49 10.50 -3.06 -7.92
C VAL A 49 11.64 -3.31 -6.94
N ASP A 50 11.62 -4.44 -6.22
CA ASP A 50 12.69 -4.79 -5.28
C ASP A 50 14.03 -5.02 -6.02
N ASP A 51 14.01 -5.64 -7.21
CA ASP A 51 15.19 -5.78 -8.09
C ASP A 51 15.70 -4.41 -8.57
N MET A 52 14.82 -3.51 -9.00
CA MET A 52 15.21 -2.14 -9.38
C MET A 52 15.83 -1.34 -8.23
N ILE A 53 15.35 -1.55 -7.00
CA ILE A 53 15.89 -0.92 -5.79
C ILE A 53 17.27 -1.51 -5.47
N ALA A 54 17.44 -2.82 -5.61
CA ALA A 54 18.72 -3.49 -5.37
C ALA A 54 19.80 -3.06 -6.38
N ASP A 55 19.41 -2.83 -7.64
CA ASP A 55 20.30 -2.34 -8.69
C ASP A 55 20.71 -0.87 -8.50
N THR A 56 19.96 -0.10 -7.70
CA THR A 56 20.19 1.34 -7.49
C THR A 56 20.61 1.62 -6.05
N ASP A 57 21.74 1.10 -5.55
CA ASP A 57 22.31 1.36 -4.20
C ASP A 57 21.32 1.40 -3.00
N GLY A 58 20.09 0.87 -3.17
CA GLY A 58 18.94 1.10 -2.30
C GLY A 58 18.27 2.48 -2.42
N ILE A 59 17.01 2.57 -1.96
CA ILE A 59 16.34 3.85 -1.72
C ILE A 59 16.88 4.43 -0.40
N THR A 60 17.60 5.55 -0.48
CA THR A 60 18.13 6.23 0.70
C THR A 60 17.03 6.94 1.48
N ASP A 61 17.29 7.26 2.75
CA ASP A 61 16.34 8.03 3.54
C ASP A 61 16.10 9.44 2.96
N ALA A 62 17.12 10.02 2.32
CA ALA A 62 16.99 11.28 1.60
C ALA A 62 16.00 11.19 0.43
N ASP A 63 16.00 10.07 -0.30
CA ASP A 63 15.04 9.83 -1.39
C ASP A 63 13.62 9.66 -0.85
N ARG A 64 13.46 8.94 0.26
CA ARG A 64 12.15 8.78 0.92
C ARG A 64 11.60 10.13 1.39
N ASP A 65 12.45 10.97 1.95
CA ASP A 65 12.05 12.29 2.45
C ASP A 65 11.73 13.27 1.32
N ALA A 66 12.45 13.18 0.20
CA ALA A 66 12.14 13.95 -1.01
C ALA A 66 10.76 13.57 -1.56
N VAL A 67 10.48 12.27 -1.71
CA VAL A 67 9.18 11.76 -2.19
C VAL A 67 8.05 12.13 -1.24
N ARG A 68 8.25 11.99 0.07
CA ARG A 68 7.23 12.38 1.07
C ARG A 68 6.89 13.86 0.98
N ARG A 69 7.89 14.73 0.83
CA ARG A 69 7.68 16.17 0.66
C ARG A 69 6.85 16.48 -0.58
N GLU A 70 7.16 15.83 -1.70
CA GLU A 70 6.46 16.04 -2.96
C GLU A 70 5.02 15.52 -2.92
N LEU A 71 4.78 14.44 -2.18
CA LEU A 71 3.45 13.88 -1.94
C LEU A 71 2.69 14.55 -0.78
N GLY A 72 3.27 15.53 -0.10
CA GLY A 72 2.65 16.21 1.05
C GLY A 72 2.46 15.32 2.28
N LEU A 73 3.26 14.26 2.42
CA LEU A 73 3.21 13.31 3.54
C LEU A 73 4.12 13.78 4.69
N PRO A 74 3.70 13.58 5.95
CA PRO A 74 4.53 13.91 7.10
C PRO A 74 5.79 13.04 7.15
N SER A 75 6.91 13.65 7.54
CA SER A 75 8.25 13.05 7.57
C SER A 75 8.50 12.05 8.71
N ASP A 76 7.58 11.91 9.67
CA ASP A 76 7.83 11.18 10.90
C ASP A 76 6.98 9.91 11.01
N VAL A 77 7.62 8.77 10.79
CA VAL A 77 7.30 7.55 11.55
C VAL A 77 8.61 7.11 12.20
N THR A 78 8.90 7.71 13.34
CA THR A 78 9.94 7.27 14.26
C THR A 78 9.72 5.79 14.55
N GLY A 79 10.80 5.01 14.42
CA GLY A 79 10.79 3.55 14.48
C GLY A 79 9.99 2.97 15.66
N VAL A 80 9.28 1.89 15.35
CA VAL A 80 8.87 0.91 16.36
C VAL A 80 10.16 0.31 16.91
N ALA A 81 10.43 0.60 18.18
CA ALA A 81 11.46 -0.06 18.98
C ALA A 81 11.10 -1.53 19.25
#